data_AF-A0A849FGC2-F1
#
_entry.id   AF-A0A849FGC2-F1
#
_cell.length_a   1.000
_cell.length_b   1.000
_cell.length_c   1.000
_cell.angle_alpha   90.00
_cell.angle_beta   90.00
_cell.angle_gamma   90.00
#
_symmetry.space_group_name_H-M   'P 1'
#
loop_
_entity.id
_entity.type
_entity.pdbx_description
1 polymer ?
#
loop_
_entity_poly.entity_id
_entity_poly.type
_entity_poly.pdbx_seq_one_letter_code
_entity_poly.pdbx_strand_id
1 'polypeptide(L)'
;KFDSLLTDGHSFYQQLIGGKSEARKWIFCHYEPRWGNFVPRRYVQNTKWKLYENGEFYNLENDLAEQNPLNNDLQSETVRGIHKQFQKVLAKYPRLQ
;
A
#
# COMPACT_ATOMS: atom_id res chain seq x y z
N LYS A 1 16.77 5.46 -29.82
CA LYS A 1 17.42 5.01 -28.57
C LYS A 1 16.31 4.92 -27.54
N PHE A 2 15.91 3.71 -27.13
CA PHE A 2 15.00 3.58 -25.99
C PHE A 2 15.78 4.07 -24.78
N ASP A 3 15.37 5.20 -24.23
CA ASP A 3 15.79 5.60 -22.89
C ASP A 3 15.63 4.40 -21.98
N SER A 4 16.58 4.22 -21.07
CA SER A 4 16.48 3.23 -19.99
C SER A 4 15.08 3.32 -19.39
N LEU A 5 14.24 2.32 -19.65
CA LEU A 5 12.87 2.26 -19.17
C LEU A 5 12.93 2.19 -17.65
N LEU A 6 12.87 3.36 -17.00
CA LEU A 6 12.85 3.47 -15.55
C LEU A 6 11.48 2.96 -15.08
N THR A 7 11.43 1.67 -14.72
CA THR A 7 10.24 1.05 -14.15
C THR A 7 10.27 1.16 -12.63
N ASP A 8 9.10 1.31 -12.01
CA ASP A 8 8.91 1.23 -10.55
C ASP A 8 8.75 -0.22 -10.04
N GLY A 9 8.69 -1.18 -10.97
CA GLY A 9 8.61 -2.61 -10.70
C GLY A 9 9.93 -3.17 -10.16
N HIS A 10 9.81 -4.21 -9.33
CA HIS A 10 10.95 -5.03 -8.93
C HIS A 10 10.80 -6.39 -9.60
N SER A 11 11.83 -6.84 -10.34
CA SER A 11 11.82 -8.18 -10.93
C SER A 11 11.86 -9.24 -9.84
N PHE A 12 10.97 -10.23 -9.92
CA PHE A 12 10.96 -11.40 -9.04
C PHE A 12 11.72 -12.60 -9.64
N TYR A 13 12.37 -12.42 -10.81
CA TYR A 13 13.06 -13.50 -11.53
C TYR A 13 14.11 -14.21 -10.67
N GLN A 14 14.87 -13.47 -9.87
CA GLN A 14 15.89 -14.06 -8.98
C GLN A 14 15.27 -15.07 -8.01
N GLN A 15 14.06 -14.84 -7.51
CA GLN A 15 13.39 -15.78 -6.60
C GLN A 15 13.00 -17.08 -7.30
N LEU A 16 12.66 -17.02 -8.61
CA LEU A 16 12.28 -18.20 -9.39
C LEU A 16 13.45 -19.16 -9.61
N ILE A 17 14.67 -18.64 -9.70
CA ILE A 17 15.90 -19.43 -9.91
C ILE A 17 16.63 -19.75 -8.60
N GLY A 18 15.99 -19.52 -7.44
CA GLY A 18 16.58 -19.76 -6.12
C GLY A 18 17.62 -18.72 -5.68
N GLY A 19 17.74 -17.62 -6.42
CA GLY A 19 18.58 -16.48 -6.07
C GLY A 19 17.97 -15.60 -4.98
N LYS A 20 18.78 -14.68 -4.44
CA LYS A 20 18.33 -13.67 -3.46
C LYS A 20 17.65 -12.50 -4.18
N SER A 21 16.54 -12.01 -3.63
CA SER A 21 15.95 -10.73 -4.03
C SER A 21 15.42 -9.98 -2.81
N GLU A 22 15.33 -8.66 -2.92
CA GLU A 22 14.61 -7.85 -1.94
C GLU A 22 13.15 -7.69 -2.38
N ALA A 23 12.24 -8.25 -1.59
CA ALA A 23 10.81 -8.04 -1.78
C ALA A 23 10.41 -6.61 -1.42
N ARG A 24 9.41 -6.09 -2.13
CA ARG A 24 8.83 -4.78 -1.79
C ARG A 24 8.21 -4.80 -0.40
N LYS A 25 8.42 -3.72 0.34
CA LYS A 25 7.90 -3.57 1.72
C LYS A 25 6.41 -3.23 1.76
N TRP A 26 5.86 -2.67 0.68
CA TRP A 26 4.47 -2.26 0.54
C TRP A 26 4.09 -2.16 -0.94
N ILE A 27 2.80 -2.12 -1.22
CA ILE A 27 2.23 -1.71 -2.50
C ILE A 27 1.39 -0.45 -2.31
N PHE A 28 1.27 0.33 -3.38
CA PHE A 28 0.32 1.44 -3.48
C PHE A 28 -0.70 1.10 -4.57
N CYS A 29 -1.95 1.43 -4.32
CA CYS A 29 -3.03 1.28 -5.30
C CYS A 29 -3.75 2.61 -5.46
N HIS A 30 -3.99 2.98 -6.71
CA HIS A 30 -4.92 4.04 -7.09
C HIS A 30 -5.94 3.42 -8.03
N TYR A 31 -7.18 3.30 -7.56
CA TYR A 31 -8.29 2.78 -8.33
C TYR A 31 -9.37 3.86 -8.46
N GLU A 32 -9.46 4.44 -9.65
CA GLU A 32 -10.46 5.45 -10.01
C GLU A 32 -11.17 5.00 -11.30
N PRO A 33 -12.06 4.00 -11.20
CA PRO A 33 -12.75 3.49 -12.37
C PRO A 33 -13.71 4.55 -12.91
N ARG A 34 -13.64 4.82 -14.21
CA ARG A 34 -14.62 5.65 -14.94
C ARG A 34 -15.76 4.81 -15.54
N TRP A 35 -15.94 3.59 -15.04
CA TRP A 35 -16.94 2.63 -15.49
C TRP A 35 -17.63 2.00 -14.29
N GLY A 36 -18.90 1.63 -14.45
CA GLY A 36 -19.72 1.08 -13.37
C GLY A 36 -19.98 2.07 -12.23
N ASN A 37 -20.52 1.55 -11.11
CA ASN A 37 -20.86 2.32 -9.92
C ASN A 37 -19.89 2.03 -8.76
N PHE A 38 -18.59 1.99 -9.06
CA PHE A 38 -17.56 1.73 -8.06
C PHE A 38 -17.08 3.03 -7.42
N VAL A 39 -16.91 3.00 -6.10
CA VAL A 39 -16.32 4.12 -5.36
C VAL A 39 -14.80 4.12 -5.59
N PRO A 40 -14.19 5.23 -6.05
CA PRO A 40 -12.74 5.35 -6.15
C PRO A 40 -12.06 5.08 -4.80
N ARG A 41 -10.99 4.29 -4.82
CA ARG A 41 -10.22 3.94 -3.62
C ARG A 41 -8.74 4.07 -3.89
N ARG A 42 -8.05 4.61 -2.88
CA ARG A 42 -6.60 4.71 -2.85
C ARG A 42 -6.10 4.17 -1.52
N TYR A 43 -5.06 3.34 -1.56
CA TYR A 43 -4.52 2.74 -0.34
C TYR A 43 -3.05 2.35 -0.48
N VAL A 44 -2.40 2.18 0.67
CA VAL A 44 -1.09 1.55 0.81
C VAL A 44 -1.26 0.33 1.70
N GLN A 45 -0.66 -0.79 1.32
CA GLN A 45 -0.68 -1.98 2.16
C GLN A 45 0.65 -2.72 2.12
N ASN A 46 0.94 -3.44 3.19
CA ASN A 46 1.89 -4.55 3.19
C ASN A 46 1.15 -5.85 3.51
N THR A 47 1.87 -6.90 3.89
CA THR A 47 1.26 -8.19 4.22
C THR A 47 0.39 -8.18 5.48
N LYS A 48 0.51 -7.16 6.34
CA LYS A 48 -0.14 -7.10 7.66
C LYS A 48 -1.05 -5.89 7.86
N TRP A 49 -0.77 -4.78 7.18
CA TRP A 49 -1.42 -3.50 7.44
C TRP A 49 -1.90 -2.90 6.14
N LYS A 50 -3.03 -2.19 6.20
CA LYS A 50 -3.59 -1.43 5.08
C LYS A 50 -4.11 -0.10 5.56
N LEU A 51 -3.71 0.97 4.90
CA LEU A 51 -4.19 2.34 5.13
C LEU A 51 -4.85 2.87 3.85
N TYR A 52 -6.11 3.20 3.94
CA TYR A 52 -6.83 3.94 2.91
C TYR A 52 -6.58 5.44 3.01
N GLU A 53 -6.72 6.15 1.89
CA GLU A 53 -6.57 7.62 1.83
C GLU A 53 -7.54 8.36 2.75
N ASN A 54 -8.72 7.81 3.01
CA ASN A 54 -9.71 8.38 3.93
C ASN A 54 -9.36 8.17 5.42
N GLY A 55 -8.25 7.50 5.73
CA GLY A 55 -7.79 7.26 7.10
C GLY A 55 -8.21 5.91 7.69
N GLU A 56 -9.03 5.11 7.00
CA GLU A 56 -9.36 3.76 7.47
C GLU A 56 -8.08 2.88 7.51
N PHE A 57 -7.75 2.36 8.69
CA PHE A 57 -6.53 1.61 8.93
C PHE A 57 -6.84 0.22 9.51
N TYR A 58 -6.32 -0.84 8.90
CA TYR A 58 -6.66 -2.22 9.24
C TYR A 58 -5.44 -3.08 9.51
N ASN A 59 -5.60 -4.06 10.41
CA ASN A 59 -4.70 -5.18 10.59
C ASN A 59 -5.21 -6.39 9.81
N LEU A 60 -4.60 -6.69 8.67
CA LEU A 60 -4.99 -7.78 7.78
C LEU A 60 -4.67 -9.18 8.36
N GLU A 61 -3.86 -9.30 9.43
CA GLU A 61 -3.65 -10.61 10.07
C GLU A 61 -4.88 -11.05 10.87
N ASN A 62 -5.61 -10.09 11.45
CA ASN A 62 -6.74 -10.35 12.35
C ASN A 62 -8.09 -9.93 11.74
N ASP A 63 -8.09 -9.06 10.73
CA ASP A 63 -9.27 -8.51 10.07
C ASP A 63 -9.07 -8.49 8.54
N LEU A 64 -9.00 -9.69 7.94
CA LEU A 64 -8.86 -9.87 6.49
C LEU A 64 -10.02 -9.28 5.69
N ALA A 65 -11.21 -9.17 6.31
CA ALA A 65 -12.42 -8.64 5.69
C ALA A 65 -12.55 -7.11 5.84
N GLU A 66 -11.61 -6.44 6.53
CA GLU A 66 -11.55 -5.00 6.70
C GLU A 66 -12.83 -4.41 7.32
N GLN A 67 -13.41 -5.11 8.30
CA GLN A 67 -14.68 -4.73 8.94
C GLN A 67 -14.49 -3.80 10.14
N ASN A 68 -13.31 -3.81 10.76
CA ASN A 68 -13.05 -3.15 12.04
C ASN A 68 -11.85 -2.20 11.91
N PRO A 69 -12.06 -0.95 11.45
CA PRO A 69 -10.97 0.02 11.34
C PRO A 69 -10.42 0.35 12.73
N LEU A 70 -9.09 0.42 12.82
CA LEU A 70 -8.37 0.70 14.05
C LEU A 70 -8.42 2.19 14.35
N ASN A 71 -8.71 2.54 15.60
CA ASN A 71 -8.41 3.87 16.12
C ASN A 71 -6.90 3.96 16.36
N ASN A 72 -6.21 4.71 15.48
CA ASN A 72 -4.74 4.84 15.48
C ASN A 72 -4.19 5.45 16.78
N ASP A 73 -4.93 6.35 17.45
CA ASP A 73 -4.44 7.01 18.66
C ASP A 73 -4.33 6.04 19.84
N LEU A 74 -5.16 4.99 19.85
CA LEU A 74 -5.16 3.94 20.86
C LEU A 74 -4.13 2.83 20.59
N GLN A 75 -3.41 2.86 19.46
CA GLN A 75 -2.46 1.81 19.10
C GLN A 75 -1.09 2.02 19.75
N SER A 76 -0.25 0.98 19.74
CA SER A 76 1.13 1.10 20.20
C SER A 76 1.95 2.05 19.31
N GLU A 77 3.06 2.57 19.83
CA GLU A 77 3.93 3.49 19.05
C GLU A 77 4.44 2.84 17.76
N THR A 78 4.71 1.53 17.78
CA THR A 78 5.11 0.77 16.59
C THR A 78 4.04 0.82 15.50
N VAL A 79 2.77 0.58 15.86
CA VAL A 79 1.65 0.57 14.91
C VAL A 79 1.39 1.99 14.40
N ARG A 80 1.42 3.00 15.27
CA ARG A 80 1.36 4.41 14.86
C ARG A 80 2.51 4.79 13.92
N GLY A 81 3.69 4.22 14.11
CA GLY A 81 4.84 4.39 13.23
C GLY A 81 4.59 3.86 11.81
N ILE A 82 3.95 2.68 11.69
CA ILE A 82 3.56 2.09 10.40
C ILE A 82 2.51 2.96 9.72
N HIS A 83 1.49 3.41 10.46
CA HIS A 83 0.49 4.33 9.94
C HIS A 83 1.14 5.60 9.37
N LYS A 84 2.04 6.25 10.13
CA LYS A 84 2.80 7.42 9.68
C LYS A 84 3.65 7.12 8.44
N GLN A 85 4.27 5.95 8.36
CA GLN A 85 5.03 5.53 7.17
C GLN A 85 4.12 5.43 5.93
N PHE A 86 2.94 4.83 6.07
CA PHE A 86 1.98 4.68 4.98
C PHE A 86 1.39 6.02 4.54
N GLN A 87 1.14 6.94 5.47
CA GLN A 87 0.76 8.32 5.14
C GLN A 87 1.81 9.01 4.25
N LYS A 88 3.10 8.82 4.53
CA LYS A 88 4.18 9.35 3.68
C LYS A 88 4.15 8.74 2.27
N VAL A 89 3.84 7.46 2.15
CA VAL A 89 3.72 6.79 0.84
C VAL A 89 2.54 7.36 0.06
N LEU A 90 1.37 7.52 0.70
CA LEU A 90 0.20 8.16 0.06
C LEU A 90 0.52 9.57 -0.42
N ALA A 91 1.22 10.36 0.41
CA ALA A 91 1.62 11.73 0.08
C ALA A 91 2.62 11.82 -1.09
N LYS A 92 3.44 10.79 -1.30
CA LYS A 92 4.38 10.72 -2.44
C LYS A 92 3.66 10.68 -3.79
N TYR A 93 2.44 10.16 -3.84
CA TYR A 93 1.65 10.02 -5.06
C TYR A 93 0.35 10.83 -4.93
N PRO A 94 0.37 12.17 -4.97
CA PRO A 94 -0.85 12.96 -4.80
C PRO A 94 -1.87 12.72 -5.92
N ARG A 95 -3.15 13.05 -5.69
CA ARG A 95 -4.12 13.13 -6.80
C ARG A 95 -3.63 14.22 -7.76
N LEU A 96 -3.58 13.92 -9.05
CA LEU A 96 -3.38 14.94 -10.07
C LEU A 96 -4.66 15.78 -10.11
N GLN A 97 -4.51 17.10 -9.95
CA GLN A 97 -5.61 18.07 -10.06
C GLN A 97 -6.03 18.24 -11.53
#